data_AF-A0A8J4YTZ2-F1
#
_entry.id   AF-A0A8J4YTZ2-F1
#
_cell.length_a   1.000
_cell.length_b   1.000
_cell.length_c   1.000
_cell.angle_alpha   90.00
_cell.angle_beta   90.00
_cell.angle_gamma   90.00
#
_symmetry.space_group_name_H-M   'P 1'
#
loop_
_entity.id
_entity.type
_entity.pdbx_description
1 polymer ?
#
loop_
_entity_poly.entity_id
_entity_poly.type
_entity_poly.pdbx_seq_one_letter_code
_entity_poly.pdbx_strand_id
1 'polypeptide(L)'
;MVALVGKILLLPKNHFNTLPQPTLTLLPLSQLYHLTSKLTTPVMDCLKQLLEVHAAVVIDSCLLPLLSLLPSLQEHHKDIIQHLAPLCAPRLATCLLSTYSERLDTDLPIFQLLCECADFRATDTHTAALAVLTRLAPQHHTSTKFGQCLLSVLRRYGPHLQELKGFRFVVNSHASSLRKLVEMQMKKLEKIK
;
A
#
# COMPACT_ATOMS: atom_id res chain seq x y z
N MET A 1 12.19 -23.54 -8.96
CA MET A 1 11.03 -22.66 -8.66
C MET A 1 10.96 -21.44 -9.57
N VAL A 2 12.00 -20.60 -9.66
CA VAL A 2 12.05 -19.43 -10.59
C VAL A 2 11.76 -19.80 -12.06
N ALA A 3 12.17 -21.00 -12.49
CA ALA A 3 11.96 -21.48 -13.85
C ALA A 3 10.49 -21.76 -14.24
N LEU A 4 9.60 -22.07 -13.27
CA LEU A 4 8.19 -22.34 -13.57
C LEU A 4 7.39 -21.04 -13.67
N VAL A 5 7.66 -20.10 -12.75
CA VAL A 5 7.18 -18.72 -12.77
C VAL A 5 7.61 -18.02 -14.07
N GLY A 6 8.87 -18.18 -14.47
CA GLY A 6 9.38 -17.66 -15.74
C GLY A 6 8.69 -18.27 -16.97
N LYS A 7 8.43 -19.59 -17.00
CA LYS A 7 7.81 -20.23 -18.18
C LYS A 7 6.35 -19.83 -18.43
N ILE A 8 5.58 -19.52 -17.39
CA ILE A 8 4.18 -19.10 -17.53
C ILE A 8 4.07 -17.57 -17.73
N LEU A 9 4.99 -16.79 -17.14
CA LEU A 9 5.03 -15.33 -17.27
C LEU A 9 5.78 -14.82 -18.51
N LEU A 10 6.38 -15.70 -19.32
CA LEU A 10 7.01 -15.32 -20.61
C LEU A 10 6.04 -15.46 -21.80
N LEU A 11 4.74 -15.67 -21.55
CA LEU A 11 3.75 -15.69 -22.63
C LEU A 11 3.63 -14.29 -23.27
N PRO A 12 3.48 -14.21 -24.60
CA PRO A 12 3.31 -12.92 -25.29
C PRO A 12 2.03 -12.22 -24.83
N LYS A 13 2.06 -10.87 -24.78
CA LYS A 13 0.94 -9.99 -24.33
C LYS A 13 -0.45 -10.43 -24.81
N ASN A 14 -0.53 -10.91 -26.05
CA ASN A 14 -1.79 -11.31 -26.68
C ASN A 14 -2.45 -12.54 -26.03
N HIS A 15 -1.72 -13.38 -25.30
CA HIS A 15 -2.28 -14.56 -24.62
C HIS A 15 -2.94 -14.23 -23.28
N PHE A 16 -2.56 -13.13 -22.61
CA PHE A 16 -3.19 -12.73 -21.35
C PHE A 16 -4.63 -12.22 -21.54
N ASN A 17 -4.94 -11.68 -22.72
CA ASN A 17 -6.29 -11.20 -23.05
C ASN A 17 -7.30 -12.35 -23.24
N THR A 18 -6.84 -13.57 -23.51
CA THR A 18 -7.68 -14.73 -23.86
C THR A 18 -7.79 -15.77 -22.75
N LEU A 19 -7.06 -15.59 -21.63
CA LEU A 19 -7.06 -16.56 -20.54
C LEU A 19 -8.29 -16.38 -19.63
N PRO A 20 -9.08 -17.44 -19.37
CA PRO A 20 -10.19 -17.36 -18.43
C PRO A 20 -9.67 -17.14 -17.01
N GLN A 21 -10.35 -16.29 -16.23
CA GLN A 21 -10.03 -15.94 -14.82
C GLN A 21 -9.54 -17.11 -13.94
N PRO A 22 -10.17 -18.32 -13.93
CA PRO A 22 -9.67 -19.45 -13.13
C PRO A 22 -8.25 -19.91 -13.48
N THR A 23 -7.82 -19.69 -14.73
CA THR A 23 -6.46 -20.03 -15.22
C THR A 23 -5.42 -19.00 -14.75
N LEU A 24 -5.86 -17.75 -14.53
CA LEU A 24 -5.00 -16.69 -14.02
C LEU A 24 -4.83 -16.77 -12.50
N THR A 25 -5.82 -17.27 -11.77
CA THR A 25 -5.67 -17.65 -10.35
C THR A 25 -4.77 -18.87 -10.15
N LEU A 26 -4.54 -19.68 -11.20
CA LEU A 26 -3.59 -20.80 -11.22
C LEU A 26 -2.17 -20.38 -11.63
N LEU A 27 -1.96 -19.11 -12.02
CA LEU A 27 -0.60 -18.57 -12.11
C LEU A 27 0.08 -18.74 -10.74
N PRO A 28 1.41 -18.95 -10.70
CA PRO A 28 2.15 -19.20 -9.47
C PRO A 28 2.30 -17.93 -8.60
N LEU A 29 1.28 -17.08 -8.51
CA LEU A 29 1.21 -15.96 -7.59
C LEU A 29 1.22 -16.45 -6.13
N SER A 30 0.65 -17.63 -5.87
CA SER A 30 0.80 -18.34 -4.58
C SER A 30 2.25 -18.73 -4.25
N GLN A 31 3.12 -18.87 -5.26
CA GLN A 31 4.54 -19.16 -5.05
C GLN A 31 5.34 -17.92 -4.66
N LEU A 32 4.76 -16.71 -4.76
CA LEU A 32 5.41 -15.49 -4.32
C LEU A 32 5.66 -15.48 -2.80
N TYR A 33 4.92 -16.28 -2.03
CA TYR A 33 5.13 -16.46 -0.59
C TYR A 33 6.43 -17.20 -0.24
N HIS A 34 6.92 -18.02 -1.18
CA HIS A 34 8.11 -18.87 -0.99
C HIS A 34 9.34 -18.32 -1.71
N LEU A 35 9.33 -17.02 -2.03
CA LEU A 35 10.51 -16.40 -2.60
C LEU A 35 11.65 -16.44 -1.59
N THR A 36 12.82 -16.82 -2.10
CA THR A 36 14.09 -16.78 -1.35
C THR A 36 15.03 -15.73 -1.93
N SER A 37 14.64 -15.10 -3.05
CA SER A 37 15.43 -14.12 -3.78
C SER A 37 14.52 -13.12 -4.50
N LYS A 38 15.10 -12.00 -4.94
CA LYS A 38 14.40 -11.01 -5.78
C LYS A 38 13.89 -11.63 -7.08
N LEU A 39 12.75 -11.14 -7.55
CA LEU A 39 12.25 -11.47 -8.88
C LEU A 39 13.18 -10.88 -9.95
N THR A 40 13.39 -11.64 -11.02
CA THR A 40 14.11 -11.14 -12.19
C THR A 40 13.26 -10.09 -12.92
N THR A 41 13.92 -9.14 -13.61
CA THR A 41 13.23 -8.09 -14.37
C THR A 41 12.13 -8.61 -15.31
N PRO A 42 12.34 -9.69 -16.08
CA PRO A 42 11.29 -10.22 -16.96
C PRO A 42 10.05 -10.71 -16.21
N VAL A 43 10.24 -11.30 -15.02
CA VAL A 43 9.13 -11.77 -14.17
C VAL A 43 8.36 -10.58 -13.60
N MET A 44 9.07 -9.54 -13.15
CA MET A 44 8.45 -8.31 -12.67
C MET A 44 7.65 -7.61 -13.77
N ASP A 45 8.21 -7.52 -14.98
CA ASP A 45 7.53 -6.87 -16.11
C ASP A 45 6.29 -7.65 -16.54
N CYS A 46 6.29 -8.97 -16.45
CA CYS A 46 5.07 -9.74 -16.65
C CYS A 46 4.01 -9.46 -15.57
N LEU A 47 4.39 -9.36 -14.29
CA LEU A 47 3.43 -9.00 -13.23
C LEU A 47 2.81 -7.62 -13.47
N LYS A 48 3.59 -6.66 -13.96
CA LYS A 48 3.08 -5.35 -14.37
C LYS A 48 2.10 -5.45 -15.53
N GLN A 49 2.42 -6.23 -16.57
CA GLN A 49 1.50 -6.47 -17.69
C GLN A 49 0.22 -7.17 -17.24
N LEU A 50 0.32 -8.13 -16.32
CA LEU A 50 -0.82 -8.82 -15.77
C LEU A 50 -1.70 -7.86 -14.94
N LEU A 51 -1.09 -6.92 -14.22
CA LEU A 51 -1.81 -5.89 -13.49
C LEU A 51 -2.56 -4.93 -14.45
N GLU A 52 -1.97 -4.60 -15.60
CA GLU A 52 -2.63 -3.78 -16.63
C GLU A 52 -3.91 -4.43 -17.17
N VAL A 53 -3.90 -5.75 -17.38
CA VAL A 53 -5.01 -6.47 -18.01
C VAL A 53 -6.00 -7.01 -16.97
N HIS A 54 -5.51 -7.49 -15.83
CA HIS A 54 -6.26 -8.25 -14.81
C HIS A 54 -5.99 -7.73 -13.40
N ALA A 55 -6.20 -6.43 -13.19
CA ALA A 55 -5.83 -5.75 -11.95
C ALA A 55 -6.38 -6.41 -10.68
N ALA A 56 -7.66 -6.82 -10.68
CA ALA A 56 -8.31 -7.49 -9.55
C ALA A 56 -7.61 -8.81 -9.19
N VAL A 57 -7.24 -9.62 -10.18
CA VAL A 57 -6.56 -10.91 -9.95
C VAL A 57 -5.19 -10.69 -9.31
N VAL A 58 -4.41 -9.72 -9.78
CA VAL A 58 -3.10 -9.40 -9.20
C VAL A 58 -3.24 -8.86 -7.78
N ILE A 59 -4.29 -8.11 -7.49
CA ILE A 59 -4.55 -7.62 -6.13
C ILE A 59 -4.89 -8.78 -5.20
N ASP A 60 -5.90 -9.58 -5.56
CA ASP A 60 -6.45 -10.62 -4.69
C ASP A 60 -5.50 -11.81 -4.55
N SER A 61 -4.79 -12.16 -5.61
CA SER A 61 -3.93 -13.35 -5.65
C SER A 61 -2.45 -13.05 -5.41
N CYS A 62 -2.02 -11.79 -5.41
CA CYS A 62 -0.63 -11.40 -5.17
C CYS A 62 -0.47 -10.33 -4.08
N LEU A 63 -1.00 -9.12 -4.26
CA LEU A 63 -0.73 -8.03 -3.31
C LEU A 63 -1.35 -8.26 -1.92
N LEU A 64 -2.60 -8.69 -1.83
CA LEU A 64 -3.27 -8.97 -0.56
C LEU A 64 -2.62 -10.12 0.23
N PRO A 65 -2.27 -11.26 -0.41
CA PRO A 65 -1.46 -12.31 0.21
C PRO A 65 -0.07 -11.85 0.64
N LEU A 66 0.62 -11.03 -0.16
CA LEU A 66 1.93 -10.51 0.27
C LEU A 66 1.79 -9.63 1.50
N LEU A 67 0.78 -8.77 1.57
CA LEU A 67 0.53 -7.99 2.78
C LEU A 67 0.17 -8.88 3.99
N SER A 68 -0.29 -10.12 3.79
CA SER A 68 -0.64 -11.05 4.88
C SER A 68 0.59 -11.66 5.56
N LEU A 69 1.76 -11.54 4.94
CA LEU A 69 3.04 -11.95 5.50
C LEU A 69 3.53 -11.04 6.62
N LEU A 70 2.94 -9.86 6.82
CA LEU A 70 3.38 -8.96 7.88
C LEU A 70 3.23 -9.63 9.27
N PRO A 71 4.23 -9.48 10.16
CA PRO A 71 5.45 -8.67 10.02
C PRO A 71 6.63 -9.38 9.34
N SER A 72 6.50 -10.67 9.03
CA SER A 72 7.52 -11.56 8.43
C SER A 72 7.86 -11.26 6.95
N LEU A 73 7.46 -10.11 6.44
CA LEU A 73 7.64 -9.71 5.05
C LEU A 73 9.12 -9.42 4.76
N GLN A 74 9.74 -10.27 3.95
CA GLN A 74 11.13 -10.10 3.53
C GLN A 74 11.30 -8.99 2.46
N GLU A 75 12.51 -8.45 2.32
CA GLU A 75 12.79 -7.31 1.42
C GLU A 75 12.40 -7.56 -0.05
N HIS A 76 12.59 -8.78 -0.57
CA HIS A 76 12.18 -9.09 -1.94
C HIS A 76 10.64 -9.13 -2.12
N HIS A 77 9.87 -9.36 -1.06
CA HIS A 77 8.40 -9.22 -1.10
C HIS A 77 8.00 -7.74 -1.09
N LYS A 78 8.72 -6.91 -0.32
CA LYS A 78 8.53 -5.46 -0.31
C LYS A 78 8.80 -4.86 -1.68
N ASP A 79 9.85 -5.33 -2.37
CA ASP A 79 10.15 -4.91 -3.73
C ASP A 79 8.95 -5.12 -4.67
N ILE A 80 8.23 -6.24 -4.56
CA ILE A 80 7.04 -6.51 -5.39
C ILE A 80 5.94 -5.49 -5.11
N ILE A 81 5.63 -5.25 -3.84
CA ILE A 81 4.61 -4.28 -3.45
C ILE A 81 5.00 -2.87 -3.93
N GLN A 82 6.26 -2.49 -3.77
CA GLN A 82 6.79 -1.19 -4.21
C GLN A 82 6.69 -0.97 -5.72
N HIS A 83 6.84 -2.03 -6.53
CA HIS A 83 6.75 -1.92 -7.99
C HIS A 83 5.32 -1.99 -8.52
N LEU A 84 4.44 -2.75 -7.86
CA LEU A 84 3.08 -2.98 -8.35
C LEU A 84 2.05 -2.00 -7.77
N ALA A 85 2.14 -1.62 -6.49
CA ALA A 85 1.15 -0.74 -5.87
C ALA A 85 1.01 0.64 -6.56
N PRO A 86 2.09 1.30 -7.03
CA PRO A 86 1.97 2.56 -7.79
C PRO A 86 1.27 2.44 -9.14
N LEU A 87 1.21 1.22 -9.70
CA LEU A 87 0.58 0.95 -10.99
C LEU A 87 -0.91 0.60 -10.83
N CYS A 88 -1.38 0.38 -9.61
CA CYS A 88 -2.80 0.17 -9.33
C CYS A 88 -3.60 1.46 -9.56
N ALA A 89 -4.81 1.32 -10.10
CA ALA A 89 -5.76 2.43 -10.13
C ALA A 89 -6.04 2.94 -8.69
N PRO A 90 -6.25 4.26 -8.47
CA PRO A 90 -6.39 4.81 -7.12
C PRO A 90 -7.49 4.15 -6.28
N ARG A 91 -8.62 3.76 -6.90
CA ARG A 91 -9.70 3.03 -6.22
C ARG A 91 -9.25 1.65 -5.71
N LEU A 92 -8.42 0.96 -6.48
CA LEU A 92 -7.88 -0.34 -6.09
C LEU A 92 -6.84 -0.20 -4.98
N ALA A 93 -6.02 0.86 -5.02
CA ALA A 93 -5.14 1.20 -3.91
C ALA A 93 -5.91 1.59 -2.63
N THR A 94 -7.09 2.22 -2.75
CA THR A 94 -8.01 2.42 -1.63
C THR A 94 -8.49 1.09 -1.05
N CYS A 95 -8.92 0.13 -1.88
CA CYS A 95 -9.30 -1.21 -1.39
C CYS A 95 -8.14 -1.89 -0.64
N LEU A 96 -6.93 -1.86 -1.21
CA LEU A 96 -5.72 -2.39 -0.56
C LEU A 96 -5.45 -1.73 0.79
N LEU A 97 -5.57 -0.39 0.87
CA LEU A 97 -5.38 0.35 2.11
C LEU A 97 -6.45 0.01 3.16
N SER A 98 -7.71 -0.13 2.75
CA SER A 98 -8.80 -0.53 3.63
C SER A 98 -8.55 -1.91 4.23
N THR A 99 -8.21 -2.91 3.42
CA THR A 99 -7.86 -4.25 3.93
C THR A 99 -6.60 -4.23 4.78
N TYR A 100 -5.61 -3.40 4.43
CA TYR A 100 -4.41 -3.21 5.25
C TYR A 100 -4.76 -2.61 6.63
N SER A 101 -5.75 -1.72 6.71
CA SER A 101 -6.12 -1.05 7.95
C SER A 101 -6.68 -1.99 9.03
N GLU A 102 -7.30 -3.11 8.61
CA GLU A 102 -7.85 -4.13 9.49
C GLU A 102 -6.76 -4.97 10.20
N ARG A 103 -5.51 -4.93 9.71
CA ARG A 103 -4.41 -5.74 10.25
C ARG A 103 -3.80 -5.15 11.51
N LEU A 104 -3.33 -5.99 12.43
CA LEU A 104 -2.63 -5.54 13.63
C LEU A 104 -1.19 -5.09 13.31
N ASP A 105 -0.48 -5.90 12.52
CA ASP A 105 0.89 -5.64 12.11
C ASP A 105 0.95 -4.65 10.95
N THR A 106 1.91 -3.73 11.00
CA THR A 106 2.07 -2.68 10.00
C THR A 106 3.54 -2.41 9.71
N ASP A 107 3.86 -2.24 8.44
CA ASP A 107 5.14 -1.73 7.96
C ASP A 107 4.91 -0.28 7.48
N LEU A 108 5.53 0.67 8.17
CA LEU A 108 5.28 2.09 7.96
C LEU A 108 5.62 2.57 6.52
N PRO A 109 6.75 2.19 5.91
CA PRO A 109 6.99 2.40 4.48
C PRO A 109 5.87 1.90 3.56
N ILE A 110 5.36 0.68 3.78
CA ILE A 110 4.29 0.12 2.95
C ILE A 110 2.99 0.90 3.14
N PHE A 111 2.65 1.22 4.38
CA PHE A 111 1.50 2.06 4.69
C PHE A 111 1.58 3.41 3.96
N GLN A 112 2.73 4.09 4.06
CA GLN A 112 2.93 5.37 3.38
C GLN A 112 2.77 5.24 1.86
N LEU A 113 3.35 4.20 1.25
CA LEU A 113 3.20 3.91 -0.18
C LEU A 113 1.73 3.72 -0.57
N LEU A 114 0.98 2.91 0.18
CA LEU A 114 -0.45 2.69 -0.09
C LEU A 114 -1.24 4.00 0.02
N CYS A 115 -0.92 4.84 1.02
CA CYS A 115 -1.52 6.16 1.12
C CYS A 115 -1.19 7.08 -0.08
N GLU A 116 0.02 7.00 -0.61
CA GLU A 116 0.43 7.76 -1.79
C GLU A 116 -0.20 7.25 -3.10
N CYS A 117 -0.69 6.01 -3.13
CA CYS A 117 -1.35 5.44 -4.32
C CYS A 117 -2.88 5.57 -4.25
N ALA A 118 -3.46 5.56 -3.05
CA ALA A 118 -4.91 5.56 -2.84
C ALA A 118 -5.61 6.83 -3.33
N ASP A 119 -6.91 6.70 -3.62
CA ASP A 119 -7.77 7.84 -3.93
C ASP A 119 -7.96 8.71 -2.68
N PHE A 120 -7.18 9.79 -2.60
CA PHE A 120 -7.19 10.73 -1.49
C PHE A 120 -8.49 11.55 -1.37
N ARG A 121 -9.43 11.41 -2.29
CA ARG A 121 -10.75 12.05 -2.20
C ARG A 121 -11.81 11.11 -1.64
N ALA A 122 -11.56 9.81 -1.62
CA ALA A 122 -12.51 8.82 -1.11
C ALA A 122 -12.54 8.81 0.42
N THR A 123 -13.73 8.81 0.99
CA THR A 123 -13.96 8.72 2.45
C THR A 123 -13.36 7.45 3.05
N ASP A 124 -13.44 6.33 2.31
CA ASP A 124 -12.87 5.05 2.76
C ASP A 124 -11.36 5.13 2.95
N THR A 125 -10.65 5.83 2.05
CA THR A 125 -9.22 6.10 2.18
C THR A 125 -8.90 6.88 3.45
N HIS A 126 -9.71 7.91 3.75
CA HIS A 126 -9.52 8.72 4.96
C HIS A 126 -9.72 7.90 6.23
N THR A 127 -10.78 7.09 6.26
CA THR A 127 -11.11 6.21 7.38
C THR A 127 -10.02 5.17 7.62
N ALA A 128 -9.58 4.49 6.56
CA ALA A 128 -8.53 3.49 6.63
C ALA A 128 -7.19 4.08 7.10
N ALA A 129 -6.79 5.23 6.54
CA ALA A 129 -5.55 5.91 6.93
C ALA A 129 -5.58 6.38 8.39
N LEU A 130 -6.72 6.96 8.82
CA LEU A 130 -6.88 7.40 10.20
C LEU A 130 -6.85 6.23 11.19
N ALA A 131 -7.49 5.10 10.85
CA ALA A 131 -7.48 3.89 11.68
C ALA A 131 -6.05 3.39 11.93
N VAL A 132 -5.25 3.29 10.86
CA VAL A 132 -3.84 2.88 10.97
C VAL A 132 -3.02 3.89 11.76
N LEU A 133 -3.13 5.18 11.45
CA LEU A 133 -2.36 6.23 12.14
C LEU A 133 -2.68 6.31 13.63
N THR A 134 -3.96 6.13 14.00
CA THR A 134 -4.39 6.12 15.40
C THR A 134 -3.80 4.93 16.16
N ARG A 135 -3.77 3.76 15.51
CA ARG A 135 -3.14 2.55 16.09
C ARG A 135 -1.63 2.68 16.22
N LEU A 136 -0.97 3.30 15.23
CA LEU A 136 0.48 3.47 15.22
C LEU A 136 0.99 4.57 16.16
N ALA A 137 0.17 5.59 16.45
CA ALA A 137 0.60 6.73 17.24
C ALA A 137 1.20 6.37 18.60
N PRO A 138 0.58 5.51 19.46
CA PRO A 138 1.17 5.13 20.73
C PRO A 138 2.55 4.45 20.59
N GLN A 139 2.68 3.59 19.58
CA GLN A 139 3.89 2.78 19.35
C GLN A 139 5.04 3.58 18.74
N HIS A 140 4.73 4.64 17.98
CA HIS A 140 5.71 5.40 17.21
C HIS A 140 5.67 6.91 17.47
N HIS A 141 5.12 7.36 18.59
CA HIS A 141 4.93 8.78 18.89
C HIS A 141 6.23 9.59 18.84
N THR A 142 7.39 9.02 19.17
CA THR A 142 8.71 9.69 19.08
C THR A 142 9.44 9.47 17.75
N SER A 143 8.92 8.60 16.87
CA SER A 143 9.58 8.23 15.61
C SER A 143 9.50 9.36 14.58
N THR A 144 10.66 9.75 14.06
CA THR A 144 10.74 10.71 12.94
C THR A 144 10.15 10.13 11.66
N LYS A 145 10.30 8.83 11.40
CA LYS A 145 9.67 8.16 10.25
C LYS A 145 8.14 8.25 10.34
N PHE A 146 7.57 8.04 11.52
CA PHE A 146 6.13 8.20 11.72
C PHE A 146 5.70 9.66 11.54
N GLY A 147 6.49 10.62 12.03
CA GLY A 147 6.25 12.05 11.78
C GLY A 147 6.27 12.42 10.29
N GLN A 148 7.18 11.83 9.50
CA GLN A 148 7.24 12.00 8.04
C GLN A 148 6.00 11.43 7.35
N CYS A 149 5.60 10.21 7.73
CA CYS A 149 4.39 9.58 7.23
C CYS A 149 3.15 10.43 7.54
N LEU A 150 3.00 10.88 8.79
CA LEU A 150 1.91 11.74 9.22
C LEU A 150 1.87 13.06 8.44
N LEU A 151 3.02 13.69 8.20
CA LEU A 151 3.12 14.90 7.36
C LEU A 151 2.68 14.62 5.92
N SER A 152 3.11 13.51 5.33
CA SER A 152 2.73 13.11 3.96
C SER A 152 1.21 12.97 3.84
N VAL A 153 0.60 12.22 4.77
CA VAL A 153 -0.85 12.01 4.83
C VAL A 153 -1.60 13.32 5.04
N LEU A 154 -1.20 14.16 6.00
CA LEU A 154 -1.85 15.44 6.26
C LEU A 154 -1.77 16.40 5.05
N ARG A 155 -0.63 16.46 4.37
CA ARG A 155 -0.49 17.32 3.18
C ARG A 155 -1.37 16.86 2.04
N ARG A 156 -1.46 15.55 1.83
CA ARG A 156 -2.20 14.98 0.70
C ARG A 156 -3.70 14.93 0.95
N TYR A 157 -4.13 14.48 2.12
CA TYR A 157 -5.54 14.22 2.41
C TYR A 157 -6.21 15.41 3.09
N GLY A 158 -5.45 16.16 3.89
CA GLY A 158 -5.93 17.32 4.66
C GLY A 158 -6.87 18.26 3.92
N PRO A 159 -6.52 18.74 2.71
CA PRO A 159 -7.37 19.65 1.94
C PRO A 159 -8.75 19.05 1.61
N HIS A 160 -8.83 17.73 1.48
CA HIS A 160 -10.01 16.98 1.05
C HIS A 160 -10.83 16.40 2.20
N LEU A 161 -10.32 16.41 3.43
CA LEU A 161 -11.03 15.93 4.61
C LEU A 161 -12.20 16.87 4.95
N GLN A 162 -13.38 16.31 5.22
CA GLN A 162 -14.50 17.09 5.76
C GLN A 162 -14.26 17.43 7.24
N GLU A 163 -13.66 16.50 7.99
CA GLU A 163 -13.36 16.68 9.41
C GLU A 163 -11.90 16.37 9.73
N LEU A 164 -11.32 17.18 10.61
CA LEU A 164 -9.93 17.05 11.03
C LEU A 164 -9.77 16.48 12.46
N LYS A 165 -10.87 16.26 13.19
CA LYS A 165 -10.85 15.88 14.61
C LYS A 165 -10.02 14.61 14.88
N GLY A 166 -10.21 13.57 14.07
CA GLY A 166 -9.46 12.31 14.21
C GLY A 166 -7.96 12.50 14.01
N PHE A 167 -7.56 13.23 12.97
CA PHE A 167 -6.15 13.53 12.73
C PHE A 167 -5.55 14.40 13.82
N ARG A 168 -6.32 15.32 14.42
CA ARG A 168 -5.86 16.14 15.54
C ARG A 168 -5.44 15.30 16.75
N PHE A 169 -6.18 14.24 17.05
CA PHE A 169 -5.82 13.31 18.13
C PHE A 169 -4.45 12.66 17.89
N VAL A 170 -4.21 12.18 16.66
CA VAL A 170 -2.93 11.58 16.26
C VAL A 170 -1.79 12.60 16.35
N VAL A 171 -2.00 13.83 15.86
CA VAL A 171 -1.02 14.92 15.90
C VAL A 171 -0.65 15.28 17.34
N ASN A 172 -1.64 15.42 18.23
CA ASN A 172 -1.41 15.77 19.63
C ASN A 172 -0.65 14.68 20.39
N SER A 173 -0.80 13.44 19.98
CA SER A 173 -0.10 12.29 20.54
C SER A 173 1.34 12.16 20.03
N HIS A 174 1.73 12.93 19.01
CA HIS A 174 3.06 12.86 18.40
C HIS A 174 4.08 13.74 19.12
N ALA A 175 5.28 13.20 19.36
CA ALA A 175 6.33 13.82 20.18
C ALA A 175 7.73 13.78 19.53
N SER A 176 7.86 13.47 18.24
CA SER A 176 9.16 13.48 17.55
C SER A 176 9.70 14.92 17.33
N SER A 177 10.93 15.03 16.82
CA SER A 177 11.51 16.31 16.37
C SER A 177 10.71 16.99 15.26
N LEU A 178 9.82 16.27 14.55
CA LEU A 178 8.94 16.82 13.51
C LEU A 178 7.62 17.35 14.06
N ARG A 179 7.34 17.23 15.38
CA ARG A 179 6.08 17.66 16.00
C ARG A 179 5.65 19.07 15.60
N LYS A 180 6.56 20.05 15.68
CA LYS A 180 6.25 21.45 15.30
C LYS A 180 5.80 21.57 13.84
N LEU A 181 6.42 20.83 12.93
CA LEU A 181 6.05 20.84 11.51
C LEU A 181 4.68 20.18 11.30
N VAL A 182 4.41 19.07 11.98
CA VAL A 182 3.12 18.37 11.95
C VAL A 182 2.01 19.29 12.46
N GLU A 183 2.19 19.91 13.63
CA GLU A 183 1.22 20.83 14.23
C GLU A 183 0.99 22.07 13.35
N MET A 184 2.04 22.62 12.75
CA MET A 184 1.93 23.75 11.83
C MET A 184 1.13 23.37 10.58
N GLN A 185 1.36 22.19 10.02
CA GLN A 185 0.58 21.70 8.88
C GLN A 185 -0.88 21.50 9.27
N MET A 186 -1.15 20.95 10.44
CA MET A 186 -2.51 20.79 10.96
C MET A 186 -3.23 22.13 11.12
N LYS A 187 -2.60 23.11 11.76
CA LYS A 187 -3.13 24.49 11.89
C LYS A 187 -3.37 25.16 10.54
N LYS A 188 -2.52 24.89 9.54
CA LYS A 188 -2.72 25.41 8.17
C LYS A 188 -4.00 24.85 7.55
N LEU A 189 -4.28 23.55 7.72
CA LEU A 189 -5.50 22.92 7.21
C LEU A 189 -6.75 23.48 7.88
N GLU A 190 -6.69 23.71 9.20
CA GLU A 190 -7.81 24.25 9.98
C GLU A 190 -8.19 25.68 9.60
N LYS A 191 -7.26 26.47 9.05
CA LYS A 191 -7.55 27.82 8.54
C LYS A 191 -8.28 27.83 7.20
N ILE A 192 -8.22 26.72 6.46
CA ILE A 192 -8.80 26.58 5.11
C ILE A 192 -10.19 25.91 5.20
N LYS A 193 -10.59 25.45 6.38
CA LYS A 193 -11.89 24.84 6.67
C LYS A 193 -12.76 25.84 7.44
#